data_AF-A0A3N4HEQ6-F1
#
_entry.id   AF-A0A3N4HEQ6-F1
#
_cell.length_a   1.000
_cell.length_b   1.000
_cell.length_c   1.000
_cell.angle_alpha   90.00
_cell.angle_beta   90.00
_cell.angle_gamma   90.00
#
_symmetry.space_group_name_H-M   'P 1'
#
loop_
_entity.id
_entity.type
_entity.pdbx_description
1 polymer ?
#
loop_
_entity_poly.entity_id
_entity_poly.type
_entity_poly.pdbx_seq_one_letter_code
_entity_poly.pdbx_strand_id
1 'polypeptide(L)'
;MTSASWFSWILNQSLVFFHKYLPDVHYQGYSKFVQAIRLCSQKRLYPREVQEIERLIGEFIEYVETEIYKFDIKRVHVWRPVLHQLLHVVRAIRMFGPMYLYAQWTIER
;
A
#
# COMPACT_ATOMS: atom_id res chain seq x y z
N MET A 1 -6.58 -15.53 12.73
CA MET A 1 -5.45 -14.67 12.33
C MET A 1 -5.72 -13.26 12.83
N THR A 2 -4.75 -12.61 13.47
CA THR A 2 -4.87 -11.25 14.02
C THR A 2 -4.41 -10.19 13.00
N SER A 3 -4.77 -8.92 13.17
CA SER A 3 -4.27 -7.81 12.33
C SER A 3 -2.74 -7.78 12.25
N ALA A 4 -2.06 -8.03 13.38
CA ALA A 4 -0.60 -8.11 13.44
C ALA A 4 -0.01 -9.24 12.58
N SER A 5 -0.66 -10.41 12.55
CA SER A 5 -0.23 -11.53 11.70
C SER A 5 -0.35 -11.21 10.21
N TRP A 6 -1.44 -10.54 9.80
CA TRP A 6 -1.63 -10.10 8.42
C TRP A 6 -0.62 -9.03 8.02
N PHE A 7 -0.38 -8.05 8.88
CA PHE A 7 0.61 -7.01 8.65
C PHE A 7 2.01 -7.61 8.41
N SER A 8 2.43 -8.52 9.29
CA SER A 8 3.73 -9.19 9.15
C SER A 8 3.80 -10.03 7.87
N TRP A 9 2.73 -10.77 7.54
CA TRP A 9 2.69 -11.56 6.31
C TRP A 9 2.78 -10.67 5.07
N ILE A 10 1.98 -9.60 4.98
CA ILE A 10 1.96 -8.65 3.87
C ILE A 10 3.33 -8.00 3.71
N LEU A 11 3.97 -7.54 4.79
CA LEU A 11 5.22 -6.80 4.66
C LEU A 11 6.44 -7.68 4.51
N ASN A 12 6.46 -8.91 5.02
CA ASN A 12 7.69 -9.72 5.07
C ASN A 12 7.66 -10.95 4.17
N GLN A 13 6.50 -11.59 4.01
CA GLN A 13 6.40 -12.93 3.42
C GLN A 13 5.73 -12.92 2.04
N SER A 14 4.78 -12.02 1.83
CA SER A 14 3.92 -11.97 0.64
C SER A 14 4.71 -11.90 -0.67
N LEU A 15 5.76 -11.07 -0.76
CA LEU A 15 6.56 -10.93 -1.98
C LEU A 15 7.34 -12.21 -2.28
N VAL A 16 7.94 -12.84 -1.27
CA VAL A 16 8.65 -14.11 -1.45
C VAL A 16 7.68 -15.19 -1.93
N PHE A 17 6.49 -15.23 -1.32
CA PHE A 17 5.45 -16.17 -1.72
C PHE A 17 5.01 -15.92 -3.17
N PHE A 18 4.61 -14.69 -3.49
CA PHE A 18 4.03 -14.35 -4.79
C PHE A 18 5.03 -14.33 -5.95
N HIS A 19 6.33 -14.23 -5.69
CA HIS A 19 7.35 -14.22 -6.74
C HIS A 19 7.23 -15.40 -7.71
N LYS A 20 6.78 -16.57 -7.22
CA LYS A 20 6.59 -17.77 -8.06
C LYS A 20 5.18 -17.93 -8.61
N TYR A 21 4.18 -17.28 -8.02
CA TYR A 21 2.77 -17.56 -8.29
C TYR A 21 2.02 -16.47 -9.03
N LEU A 22 2.50 -15.22 -8.98
CA LEU A 22 1.90 -14.12 -9.72
C LEU A 22 2.58 -13.93 -11.07
N PRO A 23 1.82 -13.69 -12.14
CA PRO A 23 2.36 -13.11 -13.36
C PRO A 23 3.12 -11.81 -13.08
N ASP A 24 4.16 -11.54 -13.86
CA ASP A 24 5.06 -10.41 -13.61
C ASP A 24 4.35 -9.08 -13.43
N VAL A 25 3.34 -8.79 -14.26
CA VAL A 25 2.54 -7.55 -14.16
C VAL A 25 1.89 -7.40 -12.78
N HIS A 26 1.34 -8.48 -12.23
CA HIS A 26 0.68 -8.47 -10.93
C HIS A 26 1.68 -8.46 -9.78
N TYR A 27 2.80 -9.17 -9.94
CA TYR A 27 3.89 -9.15 -8.97
C TYR A 27 4.48 -7.74 -8.83
N GLN A 28 4.79 -7.08 -9.95
CA GLN A 28 5.34 -5.73 -9.98
C GLN A 28 4.35 -4.72 -9.39
N GLY A 29 3.07 -4.79 -9.79
CA GLY A 29 2.00 -3.97 -9.21
C GLY A 29 1.90 -4.13 -7.69
N TYR A 30 1.80 -5.37 -7.21
CA TYR A 30 1.73 -5.66 -5.78
C TYR A 30 2.99 -5.24 -5.02
N SER A 31 4.17 -5.36 -5.63
CA SER A 31 5.44 -4.97 -5.00
C SER A 31 5.50 -3.48 -4.68
N LYS A 32 4.90 -2.61 -5.52
CA LYS A 32 4.82 -1.17 -5.28
C LYS A 32 4.02 -0.85 -4.03
N PHE A 33 2.89 -1.53 -3.85
CA PHE A 33 2.08 -1.43 -2.64
C PHE A 33 2.89 -1.85 -1.40
N VAL A 34 3.51 -3.02 -1.41
CA VAL A 34 4.29 -3.50 -0.26
C VAL A 34 5.43 -2.53 0.09
N GLN A 35 6.14 -2.01 -0.91
CA GLN A 35 7.21 -1.03 -0.71
C GLN A 35 6.68 0.29 -0.11
N ALA A 36 5.57 0.81 -0.62
CA ALA A 36 4.95 2.02 -0.08
C ALA A 36 4.55 1.84 1.39
N ILE A 37 3.88 0.74 1.74
CA ILE A 37 3.45 0.50 3.12
C ILE A 37 4.63 0.26 4.07
N ARG A 38 5.72 -0.39 3.61
CA ARG A 38 6.97 -0.51 4.38
C ARG A 38 7.54 0.86 4.75
N LEU A 39 7.59 1.80 3.80
CA LEU A 39 8.03 3.17 4.05
C LEU A 39 7.08 3.89 5.02
N CYS A 40 5.76 3.83 4.78
CA CYS A 40 4.76 4.45 5.67
C CYS A 40 4.83 3.94 7.12
N SER A 41 5.31 2.71 7.32
CA SER A 41 5.42 2.07 8.64
C SER A 41 6.68 2.50 9.42
N GLN A 42 7.56 3.30 8.83
CA GLN A 42 8.76 3.78 9.51
C GLN A 42 8.44 4.82 10.59
N LYS A 43 9.20 4.77 11.69
CA LYS A 43 9.09 5.74 12.79
C LYS A 43 9.61 7.12 12.43
N ARG A 44 10.50 7.19 11.44
CA ARG A 44 11.11 8.42 10.93
C ARG A 44 11.03 8.36 9.41
N LEU A 45 10.62 9.48 8.79
CA LEU A 45 10.55 9.64 7.35
C LEU A 45 11.30 10.90 6.94
N TYR A 46 12.10 10.80 5.88
CA TYR A 46 12.78 11.91 5.23
C TYR A 46 11.96 12.42 4.04
N PRO A 47 12.10 13.71 3.63
CA PRO A 47 11.32 14.27 2.53
C PRO A 47 11.42 13.47 1.22
N ARG A 48 12.59 12.92 0.90
CA ARG A 48 12.79 12.04 -0.26
C ARG A 48 11.99 10.74 -0.19
N GLU A 49 11.80 10.19 1.01
CA GLU A 49 11.02 8.97 1.21
C GLU A 49 9.52 9.27 1.08
N VAL A 50 9.08 10.47 1.47
CA VAL A 50 7.70 10.92 1.25
C VAL A 50 7.40 11.06 -0.24
N GLN A 51 8.34 11.58 -1.03
CA GLN A 51 8.22 11.63 -2.51
C GLN A 51 8.19 10.22 -3.11
N GLU A 52 9.00 9.31 -2.59
CA GLU A 52 9.01 7.92 -3.04
C GLU A 52 7.71 7.19 -2.69
N ILE A 53 7.13 7.42 -1.51
CA ILE A 53 5.80 6.91 -1.14
C ILE A 53 4.76 7.42 -2.14
N GLU A 54 4.79 8.69 -2.50
CA GLU A 54 3.86 9.28 -3.48
C GLU A 54 3.96 8.62 -4.85
N ARG A 55 5.19 8.43 -5.34
CA ARG A 55 5.47 7.71 -6.58
C ARG A 55 4.95 6.28 -6.54
N LEU A 56 5.30 5.52 -5.51
CA LEU A 56 4.92 4.11 -5.35
C LEU A 56 3.40 3.93 -5.24
N ILE A 57 2.72 4.80 -4.49
CA ILE A 57 1.26 4.78 -4.38
C ILE A 57 0.63 5.13 -5.73
N GLY A 58 1.10 6.17 -6.41
CA GLY A 58 0.59 6.55 -7.73
C GLY A 58 0.71 5.40 -8.74
N GLU A 59 1.88 4.79 -8.84
CA GLU A 59 2.12 3.66 -9.74
C GLU A 59 1.35 2.39 -9.35
N PHE A 60 1.06 2.18 -8.06
CA PHE A 60 0.20 1.09 -7.62
C PHE A 60 -1.26 1.35 -8.01
N ILE A 61 -1.74 2.57 -7.85
CA ILE A 61 -3.10 2.96 -8.23
C ILE A 61 -3.29 2.85 -9.75
N GLU A 62 -2.33 3.31 -10.54
CA GLU A 62 -2.34 3.15 -11.99
C GLU A 62 -2.42 1.66 -12.39
N TYR A 63 -1.65 0.79 -11.73
CA TYR A 63 -1.75 -0.66 -11.91
C TYR A 63 -3.14 -1.20 -11.56
N VAL A 64 -3.74 -0.76 -10.44
CA VAL A 64 -5.09 -1.18 -10.07
C VAL A 64 -6.11 -0.73 -11.12
N GLU A 65 -6.01 0.49 -11.63
CA GLU A 65 -6.91 1.02 -12.67
C GLU A 65 -6.82 0.25 -13.98
N THR A 66 -5.60 0.00 -14.43
CA THR A 66 -5.30 -0.59 -15.75
C THR A 66 -5.47 -2.11 -15.76
N GLU A 67 -4.96 -2.81 -14.75
CA GLU A 67 -4.86 -4.28 -14.76
C GLU A 67 -5.99 -4.99 -13.99
N ILE A 68 -6.49 -4.37 -12.92
CA ILE A 68 -7.49 -5.00 -12.04
C ILE A 68 -8.91 -4.49 -12.34
N TYR A 69 -9.10 -3.18 -12.20
CA TYR A 69 -10.37 -2.48 -12.45
C TYR A 69 -10.69 -2.40 -13.95
N LYS A 70 -9.67 -2.26 -14.80
CA LYS A 70 -9.78 -2.20 -16.27
C LYS A 70 -10.73 -1.13 -16.78
N PHE A 71 -10.87 -0.03 -16.03
CA PHE A 71 -11.81 1.06 -16.32
C PHE A 71 -13.27 0.60 -16.54
N ASP A 72 -13.66 -0.56 -16.00
CA ASP A 72 -14.98 -1.14 -16.18
C ASP A 72 -15.85 -0.86 -14.95
N ILE A 73 -16.88 -0.04 -15.11
CA ILE A 73 -17.81 0.32 -14.03
C ILE A 73 -18.46 -0.90 -13.36
N LYS A 74 -18.61 -2.03 -14.07
CA LYS A 74 -19.12 -3.28 -13.48
C LYS A 74 -18.18 -3.84 -12.41
N ARG A 75 -16.91 -3.42 -12.42
CA ARG A 75 -15.85 -3.79 -11.48
C ARG A 75 -15.61 -2.76 -10.38
N VAL A 76 -16.49 -1.75 -10.23
CA VAL A 76 -16.32 -0.69 -9.21
C VAL A 76 -16.21 -1.24 -7.78
N HIS A 77 -16.73 -2.44 -7.52
CA HIS A 77 -16.57 -3.14 -6.24
C HIS A 77 -15.11 -3.43 -5.85
N VAL A 78 -14.18 -3.43 -6.83
CA VAL A 78 -12.73 -3.47 -6.59
C VAL A 78 -12.27 -2.21 -5.88
N TRP A 79 -12.79 -1.04 -6.28
CA TRP A 79 -12.50 0.28 -5.72
C TRP A 79 -13.16 0.50 -4.34
N ARG A 80 -12.74 -0.30 -3.37
CA ARG A 80 -13.19 -0.15 -1.99
C ARG A 80 -12.65 1.16 -1.39
N PRO A 81 -13.37 1.78 -0.44
CA PRO A 81 -12.90 2.98 0.24
C PRO A 81 -11.48 2.87 0.80
N VAL A 82 -11.07 1.69 1.26
CA VAL A 82 -9.71 1.42 1.75
C VAL A 82 -8.64 1.65 0.67
N LEU A 83 -8.90 1.32 -0.60
CA LEU A 83 -7.96 1.60 -1.69
C LEU A 83 -7.92 3.09 -2.02
N HIS A 84 -9.08 3.75 -2.02
CA HIS A 84 -9.15 5.20 -2.23
C HIS A 84 -8.40 5.98 -1.13
N GLN A 85 -8.42 5.49 0.11
CA GLN A 85 -7.69 6.10 1.23
C GLN A 85 -6.18 6.18 0.99
N LEU A 86 -5.60 5.30 0.16
CA LEU A 86 -4.17 5.35 -0.17
C LEU A 86 -3.77 6.67 -0.83
N LEU A 87 -4.65 7.28 -1.63
CA LEU A 87 -4.40 8.57 -2.29
C LEU A 87 -4.20 9.71 -1.29
N HIS A 88 -4.71 9.57 -0.07
CA HIS A 88 -4.63 10.58 0.98
C HIS A 88 -3.45 10.38 1.93
N VAL A 89 -2.75 9.23 1.84
CA VAL A 89 -1.65 8.87 2.76
C VAL A 89 -0.53 9.91 2.73
N VAL A 90 -0.06 10.29 1.55
CA VAL A 90 1.04 11.25 1.41
C VAL A 90 0.66 12.60 2.00
N ARG A 91 -0.56 13.06 1.74
CA ARG A 91 -1.09 14.31 2.30
C ARG A 91 -1.13 14.23 3.83
N ALA A 92 -1.62 13.12 4.39
CA ALA A 92 -1.64 12.92 5.83
C ALA A 92 -0.22 12.94 6.43
N ILE A 93 0.75 12.28 5.80
CA ILE A 93 2.15 12.29 6.24
C ILE A 93 2.73 13.71 6.23
N ARG A 94 2.45 14.50 5.19
CA ARG A 94 2.92 15.89 5.10
C ARG A 94 2.31 16.78 6.18
N MET A 95 1.06 16.53 6.59
CA MET A 95 0.36 17.33 7.60
C MET A 95 0.69 16.92 9.04
N PHE A 96 0.80 15.62 9.31
CA PHE A 96 0.85 15.07 10.66
C PHE A 96 2.14 14.33 10.99
N GLY A 97 3.07 14.22 10.04
CA GLY A 97 4.30 13.47 10.19
C GLY A 97 4.12 11.95 9.97
N PRO A 98 5.07 11.11 10.40
CA PRO A 98 5.05 9.68 10.15
C PRO A 98 3.79 8.97 10.68
N MET A 99 3.22 8.07 9.87
CA MET A 99 1.97 7.36 10.20
C MET A 99 2.05 6.54 11.49
N TYR A 100 3.24 6.14 11.91
CA TYR A 100 3.42 5.43 13.19
C TYR A 100 2.77 6.17 14.39
N LEU A 101 2.64 7.51 14.32
CA LEU A 101 2.05 8.32 15.38
C LEU A 101 0.52 8.20 15.49
N TYR A 102 -0.17 7.90 14.40
CA TYR A 102 -1.63 7.92 14.32
C TYR A 102 -2.25 6.68 13.67
N ALA A 103 -1.44 5.69 13.32
CA ALA A 103 -1.93 4.41 12.86
C ALA A 103 -2.59 3.63 14.02
N GLN A 104 -3.65 2.89 13.69
CA GLN A 104 -4.48 2.19 14.67
C GLN A 104 -3.84 0.90 15.22
N TRP A 105 -2.66 0.52 14.70
CA TRP A 105 -1.95 -0.72 15.08
C TRP A 105 -1.74 -0.91 16.58
N THR A 106 -1.56 0.19 17.32
CA THR A 106 -1.34 0.14 18.77
C THR A 106 -2.61 -0.17 19.57
N ILE A 107 -3.78 0.06 18.96
CA ILE A 107 -5.12 -0.10 19.56
C ILE A 107 -5.79 -1.40 19.10
N GLU A 108 -5.48 -1.90 17.89
CA GLU A 108 -6.06 -3.13 17.30
C GLU A 108 -5.50 -4.46 17.88
N ARG A 109 -5.32 -4.55 19.21
CA ARG A 109 -4.78 -5.75 19.87
C ARG A 109 -5.75 -6.92 19.90
#